data_AF-A0A1Q8DVT5-F1
#
_entry.id   AF-A0A1Q8DVT5-F1
#
_cell.length_a   1.000
_cell.length_b   1.000
_cell.length_c   1.000
_cell.angle_alpha   90.00
_cell.angle_beta   90.00
_cell.angle_gamma   90.00
#
_symmetry.space_group_name_H-M   'P 1'
#
loop_
_entity.id
_entity.type
_entity.pdbx_description
1 polymer ?
#
loop_
_entity_poly.entity_id
_entity_poly.type
_entity_poly.pdbx_seq_one_letter_code
_entity_poly.pdbx_strand_id
1 'polypeptide(L)'
;MFTIPVLDIKSDPLDMMLAVVGYRLSTLADSDNEDVKKLLADRKVTIEIASVEANVARHFNFDNGTFSQRSGHADEPDLTINFKDSMTGVKLLSKGDLPAFMTAVQEGNLSIEGDYSLMMWFNKLAKHIVPAIPEDYKPYVQKAKPYAYKAQQFANHWIGVVKHKVGK
;
A
#
# COMPACT_ATOMS: atom_id res chain seq x y z
N MET A 1 -6.03 18.46 -12.42
CA MET A 1 -6.20 17.39 -11.43
C MET A 1 -7.41 17.75 -10.58
N PHE A 2 -8.45 16.93 -10.57
CA PHE A 2 -9.62 17.14 -9.71
C PHE A 2 -9.30 16.59 -8.31
N THR A 3 -9.42 17.43 -7.29
CA THR A 3 -9.31 17.07 -5.87
C THR A 3 -10.70 17.06 -5.26
N ILE A 4 -11.05 16.03 -4.50
CA ILE A 4 -12.34 15.98 -3.80
C ILE A 4 -12.22 16.88 -2.56
N PRO A 5 -12.96 18.00 -2.44
CA PRO A 5 -12.68 19.04 -1.44
C PRO A 5 -12.88 18.62 0.03
N VAL A 6 -13.44 17.42 0.28
CA VAL A 6 -13.69 16.90 1.64
C VAL A 6 -12.52 16.03 2.14
N LEU A 7 -11.67 15.53 1.23
CA LEU A 7 -10.51 14.70 1.55
C LEU A 7 -9.40 15.07 0.57
N ASP A 8 -8.26 15.54 1.04
CA ASP A 8 -7.08 15.89 0.24
C ASP A 8 -6.56 14.65 -0.53
N ILE A 9 -7.22 14.34 -1.66
CA ILE A 9 -7.08 13.15 -2.49
C ILE A 9 -7.03 13.61 -3.94
N LYS A 10 -5.92 13.31 -4.62
CA LYS A 10 -5.80 13.37 -6.07
C LYS A 10 -6.64 12.23 -6.68
N SER A 11 -7.25 12.47 -7.84
CA SER A 11 -8.02 11.45 -8.60
C SER A 11 -7.15 10.29 -9.17
N ASP A 12 -6.01 10.00 -8.55
CA ASP A 12 -5.07 8.95 -8.91
C ASP A 12 -5.36 7.68 -8.09
N PRO A 13 -5.30 6.48 -8.71
CA PRO A 13 -5.68 5.24 -8.04
C PRO A 13 -4.77 4.88 -6.86
N LEU A 14 -3.48 5.24 -6.90
CA LEU A 14 -2.58 5.02 -5.77
C LEU A 14 -2.96 5.96 -4.62
N ASP A 15 -3.15 7.26 -4.88
CA ASP A 15 -3.51 8.20 -3.79
C ASP A 15 -4.84 7.83 -3.13
N MET A 16 -5.85 7.45 -3.92
CA MET A 16 -7.13 6.99 -3.40
C MET A 16 -6.98 5.77 -2.50
N MET A 17 -6.22 4.76 -2.94
CA MET A 17 -5.95 3.57 -2.14
C MET A 17 -5.21 3.92 -0.84
N LEU A 18 -4.19 4.77 -0.92
CA LEU A 18 -3.42 5.19 0.24
C LEU A 18 -4.24 6.03 1.23
N ALA A 19 -5.16 6.86 0.74
CA ALA A 19 -6.09 7.62 1.58
C ALA A 19 -7.02 6.70 2.37
N VAL A 20 -7.54 5.64 1.72
CA VAL A 20 -8.35 4.59 2.37
C VAL A 20 -7.53 3.83 3.40
N VAL A 21 -6.29 3.46 3.07
CA VAL A 21 -5.36 2.81 4.01
C VAL A 21 -5.11 3.73 5.21
N GLY A 22 -4.86 5.01 4.99
CA GLY A 22 -4.65 5.98 6.06
C GLY A 22 -5.89 6.15 6.94
N TYR A 23 -7.09 6.19 6.37
CA TYR A 23 -8.34 6.21 7.15
C TYR A 23 -8.47 4.95 8.02
N ARG A 24 -8.13 3.78 7.46
CA ARG A 24 -8.13 2.54 8.23
C ARG A 24 -7.09 2.58 9.36
N LEU A 25 -5.90 3.10 9.10
CA LEU A 25 -4.85 3.25 10.10
C LEU A 25 -5.25 4.19 11.24
N SER A 26 -5.94 5.30 10.95
CA SER A 26 -6.45 6.18 12.00
C SER A 26 -7.46 5.45 12.89
N THR A 27 -8.41 4.70 12.29
CA THR A 27 -9.36 3.90 13.08
C THR A 27 -8.68 2.81 13.93
N LEU A 28 -7.55 2.27 13.48
CA LEU A 28 -6.80 1.25 14.21
C LEU A 28 -5.99 1.87 15.35
N ALA A 29 -5.37 3.02 15.13
CA ALA A 29 -4.65 3.76 16.16
C ALA A 29 -5.57 4.18 17.32
N ASP A 30 -6.81 4.56 17.00
CA ASP A 30 -7.84 4.92 18.00
C ASP A 30 -8.56 3.71 18.62
N SER A 31 -8.27 2.48 18.16
CA SER A 31 -8.95 1.27 18.64
C SER A 31 -8.35 0.70 19.93
N ASP A 32 -9.10 -0.17 20.62
CA ASP A 32 -8.61 -0.93 21.77
C ASP A 32 -7.86 -2.23 21.42
N ASN A 33 -7.40 -2.37 20.17
CA ASN A 33 -6.62 -3.53 19.77
C ASN A 33 -5.21 -3.49 20.40
N GLU A 34 -4.96 -4.36 21.38
CA GLU A 34 -3.67 -4.39 22.09
C GLU A 34 -2.46 -4.65 21.18
N ASP A 35 -2.60 -5.50 20.17
CA ASP A 35 -1.51 -5.83 19.25
C ASP A 35 -1.12 -4.59 18.43
N VAL A 36 -2.12 -3.84 17.97
CA VAL A 36 -1.91 -2.57 17.27
C VAL A 36 -1.29 -1.55 18.22
N LYS A 37 -1.83 -1.37 19.44
CA LYS A 37 -1.27 -0.43 20.43
C LYS A 37 0.21 -0.73 20.71
N LYS A 38 0.57 -2.00 20.91
CA LYS A 38 1.97 -2.43 21.12
C LYS A 38 2.86 -2.14 19.91
N LEU A 39 2.34 -2.29 18.69
CA LEU A 39 3.10 -1.98 17.46
C LEU A 39 3.36 -0.48 17.28
N LEU A 40 2.48 0.38 17.81
CA LEU A 40 2.53 1.84 17.65
C LEU A 40 3.18 2.57 18.85
N ALA A 41 3.13 2.02 20.06
CA ALA A 41 3.48 2.72 21.31
C ALA A 41 4.88 3.35 21.32
N ASP A 42 5.88 2.66 20.78
CA ASP A 42 7.28 3.11 20.77
C ASP A 42 7.76 3.49 19.35
N ARG A 43 6.82 3.79 18.45
CA ARG A 43 7.14 4.11 17.05
C ARG A 43 6.96 5.60 16.79
N LYS A 44 8.07 6.25 16.44
CA LYS A 44 8.09 7.60 15.91
C LYS A 44 8.75 7.60 14.54
N VAL A 45 7.95 7.52 13.49
CA VAL A 45 8.43 7.42 12.10
C VAL A 45 7.46 8.05 11.11
N THR A 46 8.00 8.54 9.99
CA THR A 46 7.27 8.98 8.81
C THR A 46 7.54 8.03 7.65
N ILE A 47 6.49 7.39 7.12
CA ILE A 47 6.57 6.54 5.93
C ILE A 47 5.91 7.27 4.76
N GLU A 48 6.65 7.46 3.67
CA GLU A 48 6.13 7.97 2.42
C GLU A 48 5.89 6.83 1.42
N ILE A 49 4.76 6.93 0.71
CA ILE A 49 4.46 6.09 -0.44
C ILE A 49 4.12 6.99 -1.62
N ALA A 50 4.86 6.82 -2.73
CA ALA A 50 4.83 7.74 -3.85
C ALA A 50 4.82 7.04 -5.23
N SER A 51 4.50 7.81 -6.26
CA SER A 51 4.51 7.43 -7.67
C SER A 51 5.21 8.52 -8.48
N VAL A 52 6.30 8.17 -9.16
CA VAL A 52 7.14 9.09 -9.91
C VAL A 52 6.39 9.66 -11.12
N GLU A 53 5.87 8.81 -12.00
CA GLU A 53 5.23 9.24 -13.25
C GLU A 53 3.95 10.06 -13.00
N ALA A 54 3.20 9.74 -11.95
CA ALA A 54 1.97 10.47 -11.61
C ALA A 54 2.23 11.72 -10.75
N ASN A 55 3.46 11.89 -10.22
CA ASN A 55 3.80 12.91 -9.22
C ASN A 55 2.79 12.94 -8.05
N VAL A 56 2.57 11.76 -7.48
CA VAL A 56 1.65 11.52 -6.37
C VAL A 56 2.45 10.99 -5.20
N ALA A 57 2.16 11.49 -4.01
CA ALA A 57 2.72 10.98 -2.77
C ALA A 57 1.71 11.13 -1.65
N ARG A 58 1.81 10.26 -0.66
CA ARG A 58 1.13 10.36 0.62
C ARG A 58 2.06 9.85 1.69
N HIS A 59 2.13 10.57 2.81
CA HIS A 59 2.92 10.14 3.94
C HIS A 59 2.05 9.87 5.16
N PHE A 60 2.52 8.89 5.94
CA PHE A 60 1.93 8.37 7.15
C PHE A 60 2.87 8.68 8.30
N ASN A 61 2.43 9.49 9.25
CA ASN A 61 3.18 9.85 10.42
C ASN A 61 2.65 9.07 11.62
N PHE A 62 3.55 8.33 12.26
CA PHE A 62 3.31 7.60 13.49
C PHE A 62 4.12 8.27 14.59
N ASP A 63 3.48 8.64 15.68
CA ASP A 63 4.16 9.25 16.83
C ASP A 63 3.59 8.67 18.13
N ASN A 64 4.30 7.68 18.67
CA ASN A 64 4.08 7.09 19.98
C ASN A 64 2.61 6.74 20.27
N GLY A 65 2.03 5.91 19.42
CA GLY A 65 0.62 5.49 19.51
C GLY A 65 -0.35 6.36 18.70
N THR A 66 0.04 7.57 18.30
CA THR A 66 -0.79 8.43 17.46
C THR A 66 -0.50 8.22 15.98
N PHE A 67 -1.48 8.54 15.13
CA PHE A 67 -1.38 8.42 13.68
C PHE A 67 -1.94 9.64 12.98
N SER A 68 -1.27 10.09 11.92
CA SER A 68 -1.82 11.05 10.96
C SER A 68 -1.38 10.74 9.53
N GLN A 69 -2.10 11.28 8.54
CA GLN A 69 -1.77 11.16 7.13
C GLN A 69 -1.97 12.48 6.39
N ARG A 70 -1.18 12.72 5.34
CA ARG A 70 -1.25 13.93 4.49
C ARG A 70 -0.93 13.56 3.04
N SER A 71 -1.62 14.16 2.07
CA SER A 71 -1.19 14.09 0.67
C SER A 71 0.07 14.92 0.46
N GLY A 72 0.86 14.56 -0.54
CA GLY A 72 2.13 15.19 -0.86
C GLY A 72 3.34 14.51 -0.21
N HIS A 73 4.51 14.96 -0.64
CA HIS A 73 5.79 14.46 -0.14
C HIS A 73 6.01 14.93 1.31
N ALA A 74 6.61 14.07 2.12
CA ALA A 74 7.14 14.42 3.43
C ALA A 74 8.45 15.19 3.28
N ASP A 75 8.73 16.09 4.23
CA ASP A 75 10.00 16.82 4.25
C ASP A 75 11.18 15.89 4.58
N GLU A 76 11.01 15.02 5.58
CA GLU A 76 12.03 14.07 6.06
C GLU A 76 11.40 12.70 6.35
N PRO A 77 11.14 11.87 5.33
CA PRO A 77 10.63 10.51 5.53
C PRO A 77 11.74 9.57 6.05
N ASP A 78 11.40 8.73 7.03
CA ASP A 78 12.29 7.67 7.53
C ASP A 78 12.34 6.47 6.57
N LEU A 79 11.28 6.28 5.80
CA LEU A 79 11.17 5.28 4.73
C LEU A 79 10.35 5.86 3.58
N THR A 80 10.87 5.75 2.37
CA THR A 80 10.14 6.10 1.14
C THR A 80 10.01 4.87 0.26
N ILE A 81 8.79 4.57 -0.18
CA ILE A 81 8.49 3.55 -1.19
C ILE A 81 8.00 4.29 -2.44
N ASN A 82 8.85 4.40 -3.46
CA ASN A 82 8.56 5.18 -4.65
C ASN A 82 8.34 4.25 -5.85
N PHE A 83 7.11 4.15 -6.32
CA PHE A 83 6.76 3.36 -7.49
C PHE A 83 7.03 4.15 -8.76
N LYS A 84 7.40 3.45 -9.83
CA LYS A 84 7.51 4.06 -11.16
C LYS A 84 6.21 4.74 -11.57
N ASP A 85 5.09 4.01 -11.43
CA ASP A 85 3.75 4.48 -11.75
C ASP A 85 2.71 4.00 -10.72
N SER A 86 1.56 4.67 -10.70
CA SER A 86 0.51 4.45 -9.69
C SER A 86 -0.12 3.07 -9.78
N MET A 87 -0.30 2.52 -10.98
CA MET A 87 -0.93 1.21 -11.15
C MET A 87 0.01 0.08 -10.73
N THR A 88 1.31 0.23 -10.97
CA THR A 88 2.34 -0.64 -10.39
C THR A 88 2.28 -0.62 -8.87
N GLY A 89 2.17 0.56 -8.26
CA GLY A 89 1.99 0.72 -6.81
C GLY A 89 0.76 0.00 -6.27
N VAL A 90 -0.42 0.26 -6.85
CA VAL A 90 -1.67 -0.41 -6.48
C VAL A 90 -1.55 -1.92 -6.57
N LYS A 91 -0.97 -2.42 -7.67
CA LYS A 91 -0.83 -3.86 -7.90
C LYS A 91 0.11 -4.54 -6.89
N LEU A 92 1.25 -3.92 -6.58
CA LEU A 92 2.22 -4.49 -5.65
C LEU A 92 1.68 -4.45 -4.22
N LEU A 93 1.14 -3.31 -3.78
CA LEU A 93 0.56 -3.16 -2.44
C LEU A 93 -0.63 -4.09 -2.21
N SER A 94 -1.51 -4.24 -3.20
CA SER A 94 -2.67 -5.16 -3.10
C SER A 94 -2.28 -6.63 -3.03
N LYS A 95 -1.11 -7.01 -3.58
CA LYS A 95 -0.58 -8.37 -3.45
C LYS A 95 0.03 -8.62 -2.08
N GLY A 96 0.71 -7.63 -1.50
CA GLY A 96 1.38 -7.74 -0.20
C GLY A 96 2.47 -8.82 -0.16
N ASP A 97 3.04 -9.17 -1.32
CA ASP A 97 4.00 -10.27 -1.47
C ASP A 97 5.43 -9.77 -1.58
N LEU A 98 6.28 -10.14 -0.61
CA LEU A 98 7.67 -9.67 -0.53
C LEU A 98 8.51 -10.04 -1.78
N PRO A 99 8.46 -11.27 -2.32
CA PRO A 99 9.10 -11.59 -3.60
C PRO A 99 8.71 -10.64 -4.73
N ALA A 100 7.42 -10.32 -4.91
CA ALA A 100 6.98 -9.38 -5.94
C ALA A 100 7.56 -7.97 -5.77
N PHE A 101 7.69 -7.48 -4.53
CA PHE A 101 8.37 -6.21 -4.25
C PHE A 101 9.85 -6.27 -4.62
N MET A 102 10.55 -7.34 -4.22
CA MET A 102 11.98 -7.50 -4.53
C MET A 102 12.23 -7.60 -6.04
N THR A 103 11.39 -8.31 -6.79
CA THR A 103 11.44 -8.32 -8.27
C THR A 103 11.22 -6.90 -8.82
N ALA A 104 10.28 -6.14 -8.29
CA ALA A 104 10.02 -4.78 -8.75
C ALA A 104 11.20 -3.82 -8.51
N VAL A 105 11.92 -3.98 -7.39
CA VAL A 105 13.19 -3.27 -7.14
C VAL A 105 14.20 -3.60 -8.24
N GLN A 106 14.42 -4.90 -8.50
CA GLN A 106 15.40 -5.37 -9.48
C GLN A 106 15.07 -4.91 -10.91
N GLU A 107 13.78 -4.85 -11.27
CA GLU A 107 13.31 -4.39 -12.57
C GLU A 107 13.24 -2.85 -12.69
N GLY A 108 13.57 -2.09 -11.63
CA GLY A 108 13.50 -0.62 -11.62
C GLY A 108 12.08 -0.06 -11.65
N ASN A 109 11.08 -0.86 -11.26
CA ASN A 109 9.67 -0.46 -11.20
C ASN A 109 9.29 0.16 -9.84
N LEU A 110 10.19 0.07 -8.85
CA LEU A 110 10.05 0.68 -7.54
C LEU A 110 11.45 0.93 -6.95
N SER A 111 11.63 2.04 -6.23
CA SER A 111 12.76 2.29 -5.35
C SER A 111 12.30 2.33 -3.89
N ILE A 112 13.23 1.98 -3.00
CA ILE A 112 13.04 2.09 -1.56
C ILE A 112 14.23 2.89 -1.03
N GLU A 113 13.96 3.86 -0.16
CA GLU A 113 14.97 4.73 0.44
C GLU A 113 14.72 4.85 1.95
N GLY A 114 15.77 5.05 2.76
CA GLY A 114 15.67 5.13 4.22
C GLY A 114 15.83 3.78 4.92
N ASP A 115 15.14 3.61 6.05
CA ASP A 115 15.25 2.41 6.90
C ASP A 115 14.35 1.25 6.43
N TYR A 116 14.96 0.29 5.75
CA TYR A 116 14.31 -0.93 5.26
C TYR A 116 13.68 -1.78 6.37
N SER A 117 14.14 -1.67 7.62
CA SER A 117 13.56 -2.39 8.76
C SER A 117 12.09 -1.99 8.99
N LEU A 118 11.73 -0.76 8.62
CA LEU A 118 10.38 -0.23 8.71
C LEU A 118 9.40 -0.94 7.77
N MET A 119 9.85 -1.53 6.66
CA MET A 119 8.97 -2.37 5.84
C MET A 119 8.49 -3.61 6.58
N MET A 120 9.38 -4.26 7.33
CA MET A 120 9.02 -5.44 8.12
C MET A 120 8.07 -5.07 9.25
N TRP A 121 8.31 -3.94 9.92
CA TRP A 121 7.40 -3.42 10.93
C TRP A 121 6.04 -3.06 10.32
N PHE A 122 6.01 -2.30 9.23
CA PHE A 122 4.78 -1.89 8.57
C PHE A 122 3.98 -3.10 8.06
N ASN A 123 4.64 -4.15 7.57
CA ASN A 123 3.97 -5.39 7.19
C ASN A 123 3.27 -6.08 8.38
N LYS A 124 3.81 -5.99 9.61
CA LYS A 124 3.11 -6.48 10.81
C LYS A 124 1.83 -5.68 11.06
N LEU A 125 1.91 -4.35 10.96
CA LEU A 125 0.75 -3.46 11.10
C LEU A 125 -0.29 -3.67 9.98
N ALA A 126 0.17 -3.88 8.74
CA ALA A 126 -0.68 -4.07 7.55
C ALA A 126 -1.63 -5.27 7.66
N LYS A 127 -1.27 -6.30 8.42
CA LYS A 127 -2.15 -7.45 8.72
C LYS A 127 -3.44 -7.06 9.43
N HIS A 128 -3.46 -5.92 10.13
CA HIS A 128 -4.65 -5.39 10.81
C HIS A 128 -5.46 -4.42 9.93
N ILE A 129 -4.82 -3.88 8.87
CA ILE A 129 -5.45 -2.94 7.93
C ILE A 129 -6.54 -3.65 7.14
N VAL A 130 -6.23 -4.81 6.56
CA VAL A 130 -7.23 -5.62 5.85
C VAL A 130 -8.22 -6.18 6.88
N PRO A 131 -9.51 -5.81 6.82
CA PRO A 131 -10.48 -6.31 7.78
C PRO A 131 -10.63 -7.83 7.65
N ALA A 132 -10.75 -8.50 8.80
CA ALA A 132 -11.13 -9.90 8.81
C ALA A 132 -12.51 -10.04 8.15
N ILE A 133 -12.62 -11.00 7.24
CA ILE A 133 -13.88 -11.30 6.56
C ILE A 133 -14.82 -11.92 7.61
N PRO A 134 -15.98 -11.31 7.92
CA PRO A 134 -16.90 -11.89 8.89
C PRO A 134 -17.34 -13.29 8.43
N GLU A 135 -17.60 -14.18 9.38
CA GLU A 135 -17.93 -15.59 9.10
C GLU A 135 -19.05 -15.73 8.07
N ASP A 136 -20.09 -14.90 8.18
CA ASP A 136 -21.26 -14.88 7.29
C ASP A 136 -20.90 -14.60 5.82
N TYR A 137 -19.81 -13.88 5.58
CA TYR A 137 -19.35 -13.53 4.24
C TYR A 137 -18.30 -14.49 3.69
N LYS A 138 -17.72 -15.39 4.51
CA LYS A 138 -16.71 -16.36 4.05
C LYS A 138 -17.20 -17.27 2.92
N PRO A 139 -18.44 -17.77 2.89
CA PRO A 139 -18.93 -18.60 1.78
C PRO A 139 -18.94 -17.85 0.44
N TYR A 140 -19.31 -16.57 0.45
CA TYR A 140 -19.35 -15.73 -0.74
C TYR A 140 -17.94 -15.43 -1.26
N VAL A 141 -17.02 -15.13 -0.36
CA VAL A 141 -15.62 -14.90 -0.73
C VAL A 141 -14.98 -16.18 -1.27
N GLN A 142 -15.26 -17.35 -0.67
CA GLN A 142 -14.78 -18.63 -1.20
C GLN A 142 -15.31 -18.92 -2.61
N LYS A 143 -16.58 -18.59 -2.90
CA LYS A 143 -17.12 -18.67 -4.26
C LYS A 143 -16.45 -17.70 -5.23
N ALA A 144 -16.05 -16.51 -4.77
CA ALA A 144 -15.40 -15.49 -5.60
C ALA A 144 -13.89 -15.77 -5.83
N LYS A 145 -13.20 -16.42 -4.89
CA LYS A 145 -11.76 -16.78 -4.98
C LYS A 145 -11.32 -17.39 -6.31
N PRO A 146 -12.00 -18.41 -6.88
CA PRO A 146 -11.59 -18.98 -8.17
C PRO A 146 -11.71 -18.01 -9.34
N TYR A 147 -12.66 -17.08 -9.30
CA TYR A 147 -12.81 -16.05 -10.33
C TYR A 147 -11.73 -14.98 -10.22
N ALA A 148 -11.42 -14.56 -8.99
CA ALA A 148 -10.29 -13.66 -8.72
C ALA A 148 -8.97 -14.30 -9.20
N TYR A 149 -8.77 -15.60 -8.92
CA TYR A 149 -7.60 -16.34 -9.40
C TYR A 149 -7.54 -16.42 -10.93
N LYS A 150 -8.66 -16.72 -11.60
CA LYS A 150 -8.73 -16.71 -13.08
C LYS A 150 -8.42 -15.32 -13.67
N ALA A 151 -8.97 -14.27 -13.08
CA ALA A 151 -8.70 -12.89 -13.51
C ALA A 151 -7.21 -12.53 -13.32
N GLN A 152 -6.62 -12.95 -12.20
CA GLN A 152 -5.20 -12.74 -11.91
C GLN A 152 -4.29 -13.52 -12.87
N GLN A 153 -4.62 -14.78 -13.18
CA GLN A 153 -3.91 -15.59 -14.17
C GLN A 153 -4.00 -14.98 -15.57
N PHE A 154 -5.19 -14.51 -15.97
CA PHE A 154 -5.39 -13.83 -17.24
C PHE A 154 -4.54 -12.56 -17.31
N ALA A 155 -4.58 -11.70 -16.29
CA ALA A 155 -3.74 -10.50 -16.22
C ALA A 155 -2.24 -10.84 -16.30
N ASN A 156 -1.77 -11.85 -15.57
CA ASN A 156 -0.38 -12.29 -15.62
C ASN A 156 0.01 -12.86 -17.00
N HIS A 157 -0.87 -13.61 -17.66
CA HIS A 157 -0.66 -14.10 -19.02
C HIS A 157 -0.45 -12.95 -20.00
N TRP A 158 -1.34 -11.95 -19.98
CA TRP A 158 -1.22 -10.77 -20.85
C TRP A 158 0.03 -9.95 -20.58
N ILE A 159 0.41 -9.78 -19.31
CA ILE A 159 1.66 -9.10 -18.95
C ILE A 159 2.88 -9.89 -19.46
N GLY A 160 2.86 -11.22 -19.36
CA GLY A 160 3.92 -12.07 -19.92
C GLY A 160 4.02 -11.96 -21.44
N VAL A 161 2.89 -11.95 -22.15
CA VAL A 161 2.83 -11.77 -23.61
C VAL A 161 3.39 -10.40 -24.03
N VAL A 162 3.06 -9.34 -23.29
CA VAL A 162 3.59 -7.98 -23.56
C VAL A 162 5.09 -7.91 -23.29
N LYS A 163 5.58 -8.43 -22.16
CA LYS A 163 7.03 -8.50 -21.87
C LYS A 163 7.80 -9.26 -22.97
N HIS A 164 7.23 -10.36 -23.49
CA HIS A 164 7.88 -11.14 -24.56
C HIS A 164 7.86 -10.45 -25.94
N LYS A 165 6.90 -9.56 -26.21
CA LYS A 165 6.82 -8.79 -27.46
C LYS A 165 7.71 -7.55 -27.49
N VAL A 166 7.99 -6.95 -26.34
CA VAL A 166 8.80 -5.72 -26.23
C VAL A 166 10.30 -6.03 -26.04
N GLY A 167 10.66 -7.25 -25.62
CA GLY A 167 12.04 -7.73 -25.51
C GLY A 167 12.66 -8.28 -26.81
N LYS A 168 12.11 -7.97 -27.99
CA LYS A 168 12.66 -8.31 -29.32
C LYS A 168 12.84 -7.05 -30.15
#